data_AF-A0A7J6WSQ3-F1
#
_entry.id   AF-A0A7J6WSQ3-F1
#
_cell.length_a   1.000
_cell.length_b   1.000
_cell.length_c   1.000
_cell.angle_alpha   90.00
_cell.angle_beta   90.00
_cell.angle_gamma   90.00
#
_symmetry.space_group_name_H-M   'P 1'
#
loop_
_entity.id
_entity.type
_entity.pdbx_description
1 polymer ?
#
loop_
_entity_poly.entity_id
_entity_poly.type
_entity_poly.pdbx_seq_one_letter_code
_entity_poly.pdbx_strand_id
1 'polypeptide(L)'
;MEVQCTQMSTRKKLRSGDQQDASNGDKISDLPDNLLHQILASLDMKCAVQTSVLSTRWRNLWTSLPTLNFDLDTFLESTKGTAKDRDRFMKFVDQVFIHHDISNVQKFHLFYNEKRELLHKCVYS
;
A
#
# COMPACT_ATOMS: atom_id res chain seq x y z
N MET A 1 42.74 13.58 -24.54
CA MET A 1 41.59 14.11 -25.32
C MET A 1 40.64 14.72 -24.32
N GLU A 2 40.83 15.99 -24.00
CA GLU A 2 39.91 16.78 -23.20
C GLU A 2 39.21 17.76 -24.14
N VAL A 3 37.89 17.77 -24.11
CA VAL A 3 37.10 18.94 -24.48
C VAL A 3 35.95 19.06 -23.49
N GLN A 4 36.10 19.98 -22.54
CA GLN A 4 34.98 20.58 -21.82
C GLN A 4 34.30 21.59 -22.76
N CYS A 5 32.98 21.70 -22.70
CA CYS A 5 32.27 22.88 -23.21
C CYS A 5 31.30 23.42 -22.14
N THR A 6 31.80 24.42 -21.44
CA THR A 6 31.23 25.68 -20.95
C THR A 6 29.70 25.87 -20.82
N GLN A 7 29.35 26.40 -19.65
CA GLN A 7 28.08 26.97 -19.21
C GLN A 7 27.46 28.01 -20.15
N MET A 8 26.13 28.22 -20.05
CA MET A 8 25.51 29.50 -20.39
C MET A 8 24.42 29.93 -19.41
N SER A 9 24.76 30.99 -18.67
CA SER A 9 24.02 32.24 -18.53
C SER A 9 22.59 32.22 -17.99
N THR A 10 22.49 32.72 -16.77
CA THR A 10 21.33 33.39 -16.15
C THR A 10 20.54 34.27 -17.12
N ARG A 11 19.22 34.12 -17.15
CA ARG A 11 18.28 35.17 -17.55
C ARG A 11 17.27 35.40 -16.44
N LYS A 12 17.45 36.52 -15.73
CA LYS A 12 16.45 37.13 -14.86
C LYS A 12 15.23 37.50 -15.72
N LYS A 13 14.10 36.86 -15.47
CA LYS A 13 12.79 37.30 -15.98
C LYS A 13 11.92 37.58 -14.76
N LEU A 14 11.96 38.82 -14.26
CA LEU A 14 10.87 39.32 -13.43
C LEU A 14 9.63 39.45 -14.33
N ARG A 15 8.58 38.74 -13.95
CA ARG A 15 7.20 39.11 -14.25
C ARG A 15 6.37 38.74 -13.03
N SER A 16 5.97 39.78 -12.30
CA SER A 16 4.93 39.72 -11.30
C SER A 16 3.61 39.32 -11.96
N GLY A 17 2.95 38.36 -11.35
CA GLY A 17 1.57 37.98 -11.60
C GLY A 17 1.18 37.10 -10.43
N ASP A 18 0.31 37.62 -9.56
CA ASP A 18 -0.35 36.85 -8.52
C ASP A 18 -1.01 35.62 -9.14
N GLN A 19 -0.42 34.47 -8.91
CA GLN A 19 -1.06 33.19 -9.05
C GLN A 19 -0.90 32.51 -7.70
N GLN A 20 -1.91 32.70 -6.85
CA GLN A 20 -2.30 31.65 -5.92
C GLN A 20 -2.70 30.45 -6.78
N ASP A 21 -1.69 29.70 -7.22
CA ASP A 21 -1.87 28.31 -7.56
C ASP A 21 -2.30 27.65 -6.26
N ALA A 22 -3.60 27.42 -6.13
CA ALA A 22 -4.10 26.34 -5.33
C ALA A 22 -3.45 25.07 -5.88
N SER A 23 -2.21 24.83 -5.46
CA SER A 23 -1.53 23.57 -5.63
C SER A 23 -2.50 22.56 -5.05
N ASN A 24 -3.21 21.89 -5.94
CA ASN A 24 -3.90 20.65 -5.67
C ASN A 24 -2.83 19.56 -5.52
N GLY A 25 -1.76 19.89 -4.79
CA GLY A 25 -0.71 19.01 -4.37
C GLY A 25 -1.35 17.94 -3.53
N ASP A 26 -1.01 16.70 -3.87
CA ASP A 26 -1.50 15.55 -3.17
C ASP A 26 -1.05 15.63 -1.70
N LYS A 27 -1.93 16.15 -0.84
CA LYS A 27 -1.67 16.37 0.59
C LYS A 27 -1.30 15.08 1.31
N ILE A 28 -1.69 13.94 0.75
CA ILE A 28 -1.33 12.61 1.25
C ILE A 28 0.16 12.35 1.01
N SER A 29 0.68 12.79 -0.14
CA SER A 29 2.11 12.74 -0.46
C SER A 29 2.94 13.73 0.37
N ASP A 30 2.37 14.81 0.90
CA ASP A 30 3.07 15.76 1.79
C ASP A 30 3.25 15.23 3.23
N LEU A 31 2.59 14.12 3.58
CA LEU A 31 2.74 13.52 4.91
C LEU A 31 4.16 12.96 5.10
N PRO A 32 4.74 13.09 6.30
CA PRO A 32 5.99 12.45 6.65
C PRO A 32 5.84 10.93 6.72
N ASP A 33 6.93 10.21 6.45
CA ASP A 33 6.92 8.75 6.31
C ASP A 33 6.40 8.03 7.57
N ASN A 34 6.64 8.57 8.77
CA ASN A 34 6.15 7.99 10.02
C ASN A 34 4.61 7.94 10.08
N LEU A 35 3.92 8.98 9.61
CA LEU A 35 2.45 9.00 9.57
C LEU A 35 1.94 8.03 8.51
N LEU A 36 2.61 7.96 7.36
CA LEU A 36 2.27 6.99 6.32
C LEU A 36 2.43 5.54 6.81
N HIS A 37 3.49 5.24 7.55
CA HIS A 37 3.67 3.94 8.21
C HIS A 37 2.53 3.64 9.18
N GLN A 38 2.12 4.61 10.01
CA GLN A 38 1.02 4.39 10.96
C GLN A 38 -0.31 4.13 10.25
N ILE A 39 -0.60 4.85 9.16
CA ILE A 39 -1.79 4.60 8.33
C ILE A 39 -1.71 3.17 7.77
N LEU A 40 -0.61 2.83 7.12
CA LEU A 40 -0.41 1.50 6.53
C LEU A 40 -0.48 0.37 7.55
N ALA A 41 0.08 0.54 8.74
CA ALA A 41 0.05 -0.46 9.82
C ALA A 41 -1.36 -0.69 10.40
N SER A 42 -2.30 0.24 10.16
CA SER A 42 -3.71 0.08 10.54
C SER A 42 -4.56 -0.64 9.50
N LEU A 43 -4.01 -0.91 8.31
CA LEU A 43 -4.71 -1.54 7.20
C LEU A 43 -4.41 -3.05 7.12
N ASP A 44 -5.34 -3.79 6.53
CA ASP A 44 -5.07 -5.13 6.04
C ASP A 44 -4.06 -5.08 4.87
N MET A 45 -3.27 -6.14 4.72
CA MET A 45 -2.22 -6.20 3.68
C MET A 45 -2.76 -6.06 2.27
N LYS A 46 -4.00 -6.51 2.01
CA LYS A 46 -4.67 -6.28 0.72
C LYS A 46 -4.77 -4.78 0.42
N CYS A 47 -5.25 -4.00 1.39
CA CYS A 47 -5.39 -2.55 1.27
C CYS A 47 -4.02 -1.86 1.25
N ALA A 48 -3.08 -2.27 2.10
CA ALA A 48 -1.74 -1.71 2.13
C ALA A 48 -1.03 -1.87 0.77
N VAL A 49 -1.08 -3.06 0.16
CA VAL A 49 -0.53 -3.30 -1.18
C VAL A 49 -1.27 -2.48 -2.24
N GLN A 50 -2.60 -2.33 -2.15
CA GLN A 50 -3.36 -1.48 -3.08
C GLN A 50 -2.94 -0.01 -3.01
N THR A 51 -2.61 0.51 -1.83
CA THR A 51 -2.14 1.91 -1.70
C THR A 51 -0.78 2.16 -2.32
N SER A 52 -0.03 1.11 -2.69
CA SER A 52 1.26 1.26 -3.38
C SER A 52 1.18 2.00 -4.73
N VAL A 53 -0.02 2.12 -5.31
CA VAL A 53 -0.25 2.86 -6.57
C VAL A 53 -0.29 4.37 -6.38
N LEU A 54 -0.45 4.88 -5.16
CA LEU A 54 -0.54 6.33 -4.90
C LEU A 54 0.78 7.03 -5.22
N SER A 55 1.91 6.48 -4.78
CA SER A 55 3.24 6.98 -5.17
C SER A 55 4.34 5.97 -4.91
N THR A 56 5.53 6.24 -5.45
CA THR A 56 6.73 5.43 -5.20
C THR A 56 7.09 5.33 -3.72
N ARG A 57 6.74 6.35 -2.91
CA ARG A 57 6.94 6.31 -1.45
C ARG A 57 6.06 5.24 -0.81
N TRP A 58 4.75 5.24 -1.07
CA TRP A 58 3.83 4.22 -0.55
C TRP A 58 4.26 2.80 -0.90
N ARG A 59 4.75 2.59 -2.13
CA ARG A 59 5.29 1.31 -2.58
C ARG A 59 6.47 0.81 -1.76
N ASN A 60 7.36 1.71 -1.33
CA ASN A 60 8.53 1.34 -0.52
C ASN A 60 8.19 1.21 0.97
N LEU A 61 7.16 1.92 1.43
CA LEU A 61 6.76 1.89 2.83
C LEU A 61 6.07 0.58 3.20
N TRP A 62 5.16 0.07 2.37
CA TRP A 62 4.46 -1.17 2.72
C TRP A 62 5.40 -2.38 2.81
N THR A 63 6.50 -2.42 2.04
CA THR A 63 7.49 -3.51 2.05
C THR A 63 8.39 -3.52 3.29
N SER A 64 8.35 -2.46 4.10
CA SER A 64 9.11 -2.34 5.36
C SER A 64 8.22 -2.36 6.60
N LEU A 65 6.92 -2.63 6.44
CA LEU A 65 5.99 -2.68 7.57
C LEU A 65 6.34 -3.78 8.57
N PRO A 66 6.46 -3.48 9.87
CA PRO A 66 6.75 -4.50 10.87
C PRO A 66 5.54 -5.34 11.25
N THR A 67 4.33 -4.92 10.87
CA THR A 67 3.08 -5.63 11.17
C THR A 67 2.39 -5.99 9.87
N LEU A 68 2.19 -7.29 9.64
CA LEU A 68 1.47 -7.82 8.50
C LEU A 68 0.13 -8.39 8.99
N ASN A 69 -0.97 -7.80 8.53
CA ASN A 69 -2.31 -8.28 8.84
C ASN A 69 -2.98 -8.86 7.59
N PHE A 70 -3.28 -10.16 7.62
CA PHE A 70 -3.98 -10.83 6.54
C PHE A 70 -5.35 -11.30 7.01
N ASP A 71 -6.40 -10.73 6.44
CA ASP A 71 -7.76 -11.17 6.67
C ASP A 71 -8.34 -11.80 5.40
N LEU A 72 -8.64 -13.10 5.48
CA LEU A 72 -9.31 -13.80 4.38
C LEU A 72 -10.71 -13.21 4.13
N ASP A 73 -11.41 -12.79 5.18
CA ASP A 73 -12.76 -12.27 5.08
C ASP A 73 -12.81 -10.96 4.28
N THR A 74 -11.81 -10.08 4.46
CA THR A 74 -11.60 -8.86 3.65
C THR A 74 -11.08 -9.17 2.24
N PHE A 75 -10.37 -10.30 2.08
CA PHE A 75 -9.85 -10.71 0.79
C PHE A 75 -10.95 -11.22 -0.15
N LEU A 76 -11.89 -12.00 0.38
CA LEU A 76 -13.00 -12.59 -0.36
C LEU A 76 -14.06 -11.54 -0.73
N GLU A 77 -14.42 -11.48 -2.01
CA GLU A 77 -15.52 -10.64 -2.51
C GLU A 77 -16.89 -11.30 -2.33
N SER A 78 -16.91 -12.61 -2.07
CA SER A 78 -18.14 -13.41 -1.93
C SER A 78 -18.25 -14.04 -0.55
N THR A 79 -19.48 -14.30 -0.12
CA THR A 79 -19.81 -14.94 1.17
C THR A 79 -19.44 -16.43 1.22
N LYS A 80 -19.03 -17.03 0.10
CA LYS A 80 -18.62 -18.44 0.00
C LYS A 80 -17.13 -18.51 -0.27
N GLY A 81 -16.33 -18.85 0.75
CA GLY A 81 -14.91 -19.14 0.56
C GLY A 81 -14.75 -20.50 -0.12
N THR A 82 -14.48 -20.52 -1.42
CA THR A 82 -14.19 -21.78 -2.12
C THR A 82 -12.74 -22.22 -1.88
N ALA A 83 -12.42 -23.48 -2.15
CA ALA A 83 -11.03 -23.96 -2.14
C ALA A 83 -10.13 -23.15 -3.10
N LYS A 84 -10.68 -22.66 -4.23
CA LYS A 84 -9.95 -21.80 -5.16
C LYS A 84 -9.65 -20.43 -4.58
N ASP A 85 -10.55 -19.87 -3.77
CA ASP A 85 -10.30 -18.57 -3.15
C ASP A 85 -9.24 -18.66 -2.06
N ARG A 86 -9.21 -19.78 -1.33
CA ARG A 86 -8.13 -20.08 -0.38
C ARG A 86 -6.77 -20.18 -1.10
N ASP A 87 -6.72 -20.85 -2.25
CA ASP A 87 -5.50 -20.92 -3.08
C ASP A 87 -5.04 -19.54 -3.56
N ARG A 88 -5.97 -18.70 -4.02
CA ARG A 88 -5.67 -17.31 -4.42
C ARG A 88 -5.15 -16.47 -3.26
N PHE A 89 -5.76 -16.62 -2.09
CA PHE A 89 -5.34 -15.90 -0.89
C PHE A 89 -3.95 -16.34 -0.44
N MET A 90 -3.66 -17.65 -0.41
CA MET A 90 -2.32 -18.13 -0.05
C MET A 90 -1.26 -17.66 -1.06
N LYS A 91 -1.57 -17.67 -2.35
CA LYS A 91 -0.69 -17.07 -3.37
C LYS A 91 -0.45 -15.58 -3.13
N PHE A 92 -1.45 -14.84 -2.69
CA PHE A 92 -1.29 -13.44 -2.32
C PHE A 92 -0.37 -13.27 -1.11
N VAL A 93 -0.57 -14.07 -0.06
CA VAL A 93 0.29 -14.08 1.14
C VAL A 93 1.74 -14.37 0.76
N ASP A 94 1.98 -15.40 -0.06
CA ASP A 94 3.32 -15.75 -0.55
C ASP A 94 3.95 -14.60 -1.36
N GLN A 95 3.17 -13.96 -2.24
CA GLN A 95 3.65 -12.81 -3.01
C GLN A 95 4.04 -11.63 -2.13
N VAL A 96 3.28 -11.37 -1.04
CA VAL A 96 3.64 -10.36 -0.06
C VAL A 96 4.96 -10.71 0.60
N PHE A 97 5.15 -11.95 1.04
CA PHE A 97 6.42 -12.37 1.65
C PHE A 97 7.63 -12.29 0.70
N ILE A 98 7.44 -12.50 -0.60
CA ILE A 98 8.52 -12.37 -1.60
C ILE A 98 8.99 -10.91 -1.76
N HIS A 99 8.07 -9.96 -1.65
CA HIS A 99 8.35 -8.53 -1.88
C HIS A 99 8.60 -7.74 -0.60
N HIS A 100 8.24 -8.31 0.55
CA HIS A 100 8.38 -7.71 1.85
C HIS A 100 9.72 -8.10 2.48
N ASP A 101 10.39 -7.15 3.12
CA ASP A 101 11.60 -7.45 3.88
C ASP A 101 11.23 -8.16 5.19
N ILE A 102 11.26 -9.49 5.14
CA ILE A 102 10.90 -10.39 6.25
C ILE A 102 11.73 -10.09 7.50
N SER A 103 12.93 -9.52 7.38
CA SER A 103 13.77 -9.17 8.53
C SER A 103 13.16 -8.07 9.41
N ASN A 104 12.25 -7.26 8.85
CA ASN A 104 11.55 -6.20 9.57
C ASN A 104 10.23 -6.65 10.20
N VAL A 105 9.75 -7.87 9.92
CA VAL A 105 8.45 -8.36 10.41
C VAL A 105 8.54 -8.71 11.90
N GLN A 106 7.79 -7.99 12.73
CA GLN A 106 7.67 -8.24 14.17
C GLN A 106 6.35 -8.90 14.55
N LYS A 107 5.29 -8.63 13.78
CA LYS A 107 3.95 -9.15 14.03
C LYS A 107 3.31 -9.64 12.75
N PHE A 108 2.75 -10.84 12.81
CA PHE A 108 2.01 -11.47 11.73
C PHE A 108 0.68 -11.95 12.26
N HIS A 109 -0.41 -11.41 11.73
CA HIS A 109 -1.76 -11.83 12.03
C HIS A 109 -2.39 -12.44 10.77
N LEU A 110 -2.95 -13.64 10.94
CA LEU A 110 -3.69 -14.33 9.91
C LEU A 110 -5.08 -14.67 10.47
N PHE A 111 -6.10 -13.99 9.95
CA PHE A 111 -7.48 -14.22 10.33
C PHE A 111 -8.18 -15.12 9.32
N TYR A 112 -8.71 -16.23 9.83
CA TYR A 112 -9.54 -17.18 9.08
C TYR A 112 -10.80 -17.44 9.87
N ASN A 113 -11.95 -17.03 9.35
CA ASN A 113 -13.22 -17.25 10.03
C ASN A 113 -13.92 -18.51 9.51
N GLU A 114 -13.74 -19.62 10.23
CA GLU A 114 -14.39 -20.90 9.93
C GLU A 114 -15.93 -20.84 10.08
N LYS A 115 -16.45 -19.86 10.84
CA LYS A 115 -17.90 -19.76 11.16
C LYS A 115 -18.77 -19.28 10.01
N ARG A 116 -18.22 -18.87 8.86
CA ARG A 116 -19.01 -18.53 7.67
C ARG A 116 -19.77 -19.73 7.09
N GLU A 117 -19.33 -20.96 7.35
CA GLU A 117 -20.12 -22.17 7.03
C GLU A 117 -21.43 -22.25 7.82
N LEU A 118 -21.48 -21.69 9.04
CA LEU A 118 -22.65 -21.75 9.92
C LEU A 118 -23.63 -20.59 9.65
N LEU A 119 -23.15 -19.40 9.29
CA LEU A 119 -24.01 -18.27 8.94
C LEU A 119 -24.85 -18.55 7.68
N HIS A 120 -24.33 -19.30 6.71
CA HIS A 120 -25.11 -19.75 5.55
C HIS A 120 -26.16 -20.82 5.91
N LYS A 121 -25.98 -21.56 7.01
CA LYS A 121 -27.02 -22.49 7.51
C LYS A 121 -28.14 -21.73 8.23
N CYS A 122 -27.82 -20.66 8.96
CA CYS A 122 -28.82 -19.89 9.71
C CYS A 122 -29.59 -18.86 8.87
N VAL A 123 -29.01 -18.32 7.79
CA VAL A 123 -29.71 -17.35 6.91
C VAL A 123 -30.72 -18.03 5.97
N TYR A 124 -30.59 -19.34 5.77
CA TYR A 124 -31.46 -20.13 4.89
C TYR A 124 -32.25 -21.23 5.63
N SER A 125 -32.37 -21.13 6.96
CA SER A 125 -33.27 -21.96 7.78
C SER A 125 -34.42 -21.13 8.31
#